data_AF-G2JAZ3-F1
#
_entry.id   AF-G2JAZ3-F1
#
_cell.length_a   1.000
_cell.length_b   1.000
_cell.length_c   1.000
_cell.angle_alpha   90.00
_cell.angle_beta   90.00
_cell.angle_gamma   90.00
#
_symmetry.space_group_name_H-M   'P 1'
#
loop_
_entity.id
_entity.type
_entity.pdbx_description
1 polymer ?
#
loop_
_entity_poly.entity_id
_entity_poly.type
_entity_poly.pdbx_seq_one_letter_code
_entity_poly.pdbx_strand_id
1 'polypeptide(L)'
;MQSVVQCITFKTGDRPMASRVVQARVSDEIREAATAIIKATGLSVSDVVRVVLTRIATEKALPIDFFQPNAETVQAMREAEEGKLTRTTLDGIRAMIRDEGDKQKPARKATRKHA
;
A
#
# COMPACT_ATOMS: atom_id res chain seq x y z
N MET A 1 12.61 23.11 16.96
CA MET A 1 13.89 22.59 16.44
C MET A 1 13.60 21.93 15.09
N GLN A 2 14.36 22.30 14.07
CA GLN A 2 13.99 22.22 12.66
C GLN A 2 13.99 20.77 12.14
N SER A 3 12.81 20.27 11.74
CA SER A 3 12.66 18.96 11.10
C SER A 3 13.33 18.96 9.73
N VAL A 4 14.30 18.06 9.53
CA VAL A 4 15.10 17.99 8.30
C VAL A 4 14.26 17.43 7.16
N VAL A 5 13.63 18.33 6.39
CA VAL A 5 12.99 18.03 5.11
C VAL A 5 14.06 17.54 4.14
N GLN A 6 14.20 16.22 3.95
CA GLN A 6 15.09 15.72 2.91
C GLN A 6 14.38 15.83 1.55
N CYS A 7 14.83 16.79 0.74
CA CYS A 7 14.38 16.97 -0.64
C CYS A 7 14.85 15.78 -1.50
N ILE A 8 13.91 15.11 -2.17
CA ILE A 8 14.20 14.06 -3.16
C ILE A 8 13.68 14.52 -4.53
N THR A 9 14.57 14.74 -5.50
CA THR A 9 14.21 15.19 -6.86
C THR A 9 13.95 14.02 -7.80
N PHE A 10 12.78 14.03 -8.45
CA PHE A 10 12.39 13.10 -9.52
C PHE A 10 12.70 13.67 -10.89
N LYS A 11 13.22 12.84 -11.81
CA LYS A 11 13.30 13.13 -13.25
C LYS A 11 12.32 12.20 -13.97
N THR A 12 11.26 12.75 -14.52
CA THR A 12 10.37 12.03 -15.44
C THR A 12 10.92 12.18 -16.86
N GLY A 13 11.00 11.08 -17.60
CA GLY A 13 11.55 11.04 -18.96
C GLY A 13 10.75 11.87 -19.97
N ASP A 14 11.53 12.56 -20.81
CA ASP A 14 11.23 13.02 -22.17
C ASP A 14 10.46 14.33 -22.44
N ARG A 15 10.67 15.36 -21.60
CA ARG A 15 10.78 16.79 -22.00
C ARG A 15 11.67 17.52 -20.99
N PRO A 16 12.52 18.49 -21.39
CA PRO A 16 13.40 19.17 -20.45
C PRO A 16 12.58 20.04 -19.48
N MET A 17 13.03 20.09 -18.22
CA MET A 17 12.70 21.12 -17.20
C MET A 17 11.44 20.94 -16.33
N ALA A 18 11.15 19.73 -15.81
CA ALA A 18 10.34 19.64 -14.60
C ALA A 18 10.80 18.48 -13.70
N SER A 19 11.77 18.74 -12.83
CA SER A 19 12.03 17.85 -11.70
C SER A 19 11.03 18.13 -10.59
N ARG A 20 10.30 17.11 -10.13
CA ARG A 20 9.34 17.26 -9.02
C ARG A 20 9.91 16.65 -7.76
N VAL A 21 9.71 17.32 -6.63
CA VAL A 21 10.22 16.84 -5.35
C VAL A 21 9.18 15.97 -4.67
N VAL A 22 9.58 14.81 -4.16
CA VAL A 22 8.77 14.01 -3.24
C VAL A 22 9.26 14.28 -1.83
N GLN A 23 8.33 14.68 -0.96
CA GLN A 23 8.57 14.92 0.45
C GLN A 23 7.67 14.00 1.26
N ALA A 24 8.26 13.25 2.18
CA ALA A 24 7.55 12.38 3.11
C ALA A 24 8.06 12.64 4.52
N ARG A 25 7.15 12.62 5.50
CA ARG A 25 7.50 12.70 6.92
C ARG A 25 7.82 11.30 7.42
N VAL A 26 8.96 11.16 8.10
CA VAL A 26 9.45 9.92 8.69
C VAL A 26 10.09 10.29 10.03
N SER A 27 9.99 9.42 11.05
CA SER A 27 10.74 9.63 12.29
C SER A 27 12.24 9.48 12.05
N ASP A 28 13.04 10.18 12.86
CA ASP A 28 14.49 10.17 12.72
C ASP A 28 15.06 8.76 12.91
N GLU A 29 14.54 8.01 13.89
CA GLU A 29 14.92 6.61 14.15
C GLU A 29 14.76 5.71 12.92
N ILE A 30 13.63 5.80 12.23
CA ILE A 30 13.35 4.98 11.03
C ILE A 30 14.24 5.42 9.87
N ARG A 31 14.45 6.73 9.71
CA ARG A 31 15.30 7.28 8.64
C ARG A 31 16.74 6.81 8.79
N GLU A 32 17.29 6.84 9.99
CA GLU A 32 18.67 6.41 10.25
C GLU A 32 18.85 4.92 10.01
N ALA A 33 17.96 4.09 10.58
CA ALA A 33 17.99 2.65 10.40
C ALA A 33 17.87 2.24 8.92
N ALA A 34 16.90 2.80 8.19
CA ALA A 34 16.70 2.51 6.77
C ALA A 34 17.91 2.98 5.94
N THR A 35 18.46 4.16 6.24
CA THR A 35 19.62 4.70 5.51
C THR A 35 20.85 3.82 5.69
N ALA A 36 21.10 3.28 6.88
CA ALA A 36 22.22 2.38 7.14
C ALA A 36 22.10 1.09 6.30
N ILE A 37 20.91 0.46 6.30
CA ILE A 37 20.64 -0.78 5.55
C ILE A 37 20.79 -0.55 4.04
N ILE A 38 20.17 0.52 3.52
CA ILE A 38 20.18 0.82 2.08
C ILE A 38 21.61 1.17 1.61
N LYS A 39 22.37 1.94 2.40
CA LYS A 39 23.78 2.25 2.08
C LYS A 39 24.66 1.00 2.08
N ALA A 40 24.42 0.05 2.99
CA ALA A 40 25.18 -1.20 3.01
C ALA A 40 25.00 -2.02 1.72
N THR A 41 23.86 -1.87 1.03
CA THR A 41 23.61 -2.47 -0.29
C THR A 41 24.16 -1.67 -1.48
N GLY A 42 24.78 -0.51 -1.24
CA GLY A 42 25.33 0.35 -2.31
C GLY A 42 24.31 1.24 -3.02
N LEU A 43 23.09 1.37 -2.48
CA LEU A 43 22.04 2.23 -3.03
C LEU A 43 21.88 3.50 -2.19
N SER A 44 21.32 4.56 -2.79
CA SER A 44 20.83 5.70 -2.04
C SER A 44 19.34 5.55 -1.72
N VAL A 45 18.86 6.22 -0.67
CA VAL A 45 17.42 6.31 -0.36
C VAL A 45 16.63 6.85 -1.56
N SER A 46 17.21 7.80 -2.30
CA SER A 46 16.58 8.34 -3.50
C SER A 46 16.44 7.30 -4.61
N ASP A 47 17.38 6.36 -4.74
CA ASP A 47 17.30 5.31 -5.77
C ASP A 47 16.20 4.32 -5.46
N VAL A 48 16.11 3.87 -4.20
CA VAL A 48 15.06 2.96 -3.75
C VAL A 48 13.69 3.59 -3.95
N VAL A 49 13.51 4.84 -3.53
CA VAL A 49 12.23 5.55 -3.67
C VAL A 49 11.87 5.74 -5.15
N ARG A 50 12.84 6.02 -6.02
CA ARG A 50 12.62 6.08 -7.48
C ARG A 50 12.15 4.75 -8.04
N VAL A 51 12.87 3.65 -7.75
CA VAL A 51 12.56 2.31 -8.26
C VAL A 51 11.16 1.87 -7.83
N VAL A 52 10.81 2.07 -6.56
CA VAL A 52 9.48 1.69 -6.03
C VAL A 52 8.37 2.48 -6.72
N LEU A 53 8.50 3.81 -6.85
CA LEU A 53 7.46 4.60 -7.51
C LEU A 53 7.35 4.31 -9.01
N THR A 54 8.47 4.08 -9.70
CA THR A 54 8.46 3.66 -11.11
C THR A 54 7.74 2.32 -11.26
N ARG A 55 8.03 1.35 -10.40
CA ARG A 55 7.40 0.03 -10.44
C ARG A 55 5.89 0.12 -10.23
N ILE A 56 5.45 0.90 -9.25
CA ILE A 56 4.02 1.14 -9.00
C ILE A 56 3.34 1.77 -10.22
N ALA A 57 3.98 2.75 -10.86
CA ALA A 57 3.44 3.42 -12.04
C ALA A 57 3.33 2.48 -13.25
N THR A 58 4.31 1.60 -13.45
CA THR A 58 4.35 0.65 -14.57
C THR A 58 3.42 -0.54 -14.35
N GLU A 59 3.48 -1.17 -13.18
CA GLU A 59 2.75 -2.42 -12.88
C GLU A 59 1.32 -2.15 -12.40
N LYS A 60 0.98 -0.89 -12.06
CA LYS A 60 -0.31 -0.47 -11.50
C LYS A 60 -0.71 -1.24 -10.24
N ALA A 61 0.26 -1.81 -9.55
CA ALA A 61 0.10 -2.58 -8.33
C ALA A 61 1.17 -2.16 -7.32
N LEU A 62 0.82 -2.25 -6.04
CA LEU A 62 1.82 -2.14 -4.98
C LEU A 62 2.62 -3.44 -4.92
N PRO A 63 3.95 -3.38 -4.71
CA PRO A 63 4.74 -4.57 -4.42
C PRO A 63 4.13 -5.34 -3.25
N ILE A 64 3.99 -6.66 -3.43
CA ILE A 64 3.29 -7.56 -2.50
C ILE A 64 3.99 -7.55 -1.13
N ASP A 65 5.28 -7.28 -1.10
CA ASP A 65 6.09 -7.16 0.13
C ASP A 65 5.61 -6.03 1.05
N PHE A 66 4.93 -5.01 0.51
CA PHE A 66 4.30 -3.94 1.29
C PHE A 66 2.83 -4.21 1.64
N PHE A 67 2.27 -5.32 1.15
CA PHE A 67 0.89 -5.66 1.40
C PHE A 67 0.73 -6.23 2.81
N GLN A 68 0.21 -5.41 3.72
CA GLN A 68 -0.23 -5.87 5.03
C GLN A 68 -1.76 -5.89 5.03
N PRO A 69 -2.40 -7.07 5.20
CA PRO A 69 -3.85 -7.17 5.18
C PRO A 69 -4.44 -6.25 6.24
N ASN A 70 -5.50 -5.55 5.89
CA ASN A 70 -6.17 -4.65 6.83
C ASN A 70 -6.81 -5.45 7.97
N ALA A 71 -7.15 -4.77 9.07
CA ALA A 71 -7.69 -5.43 10.26
C ALA A 71 -8.97 -6.24 9.98
N GLU A 72 -9.83 -5.78 9.07
CA GLU A 72 -11.06 -6.48 8.68
C GLU A 72 -10.76 -7.78 7.93
N THR A 73 -9.82 -7.76 6.99
CA THR A 73 -9.36 -8.94 6.27
C THR A 73 -8.69 -9.94 7.21
N VAL A 74 -7.86 -9.47 8.14
CA VAL A 74 -7.24 -10.32 9.16
C VAL A 74 -8.31 -10.97 10.05
N GLN A 75 -9.32 -10.21 10.45
CA GLN A 75 -10.43 -10.74 11.26
C GLN A 75 -11.23 -11.79 10.48
N ALA A 76 -11.55 -11.54 9.21
CA ALA A 76 -12.23 -12.51 8.36
C ALA A 76 -11.41 -13.80 8.18
N MET A 77 -10.08 -13.70 8.05
CA MET A 77 -9.19 -14.88 7.99
C MET A 77 -9.22 -15.66 9.31
N ARG A 78 -9.22 -14.99 10.47
CA ARG A 78 -9.34 -15.67 11.77
C ARG A 78 -10.70 -16.35 11.93
N GLU A 79 -11.79 -15.69 11.55
CA GLU A 79 -13.13 -16.28 11.58
C GLU A 79 -13.24 -17.50 10.66
N ALA A 80 -12.49 -17.50 9.55
CA ALA A 80 -12.33 -18.66 8.68
C ALA A 80 -11.64 -19.83 9.37
N GLU A 81 -10.50 -19.58 10.01
CA GLU A 81 -9.75 -20.58 10.77
C GLU A 81 -10.55 -21.13 11.96
N GLU A 82 -11.33 -20.27 12.62
CA GLU A 82 -12.23 -20.62 13.73
C GLU A 82 -13.50 -21.34 13.27
N GLY A 83 -13.69 -21.56 11.97
CA GLY A 83 -14.83 -22.29 11.42
C GLY A 83 -16.17 -21.55 11.49
N LYS A 84 -16.15 -20.22 11.68
CA LYS A 84 -17.35 -19.37 11.76
C LYS A 84 -17.92 -19.00 10.38
N LEU A 85 -17.30 -19.46 9.30
CA LEU A 85 -17.76 -19.21 7.94
C LEU A 85 -18.95 -20.09 7.54
N THR A 86 -19.84 -19.50 6.75
CA THR A 86 -20.88 -20.23 6.02
C THR A 86 -20.22 -21.19 5.02
N ARG A 87 -20.42 -22.50 5.22
CA ARG A 87 -19.91 -23.52 4.29
C ARG A 87 -20.90 -23.66 3.14
N THR A 88 -20.40 -23.52 1.92
CA THR A 88 -21.19 -23.74 0.71
C THR A 88 -20.58 -24.89 -0.09
N THR A 89 -21.44 -25.73 -0.68
CA THR A 89 -21.02 -26.83 -1.56
C THR A 89 -20.64 -26.28 -2.94
N LEU A 90 -19.98 -27.10 -3.76
CA LEU A 90 -19.63 -26.74 -5.14
C LEU A 90 -20.85 -26.30 -5.97
N ASP A 91 -22.00 -26.96 -5.77
CA ASP A 91 -23.26 -26.58 -6.42
C ASP A 91 -23.79 -25.21 -5.94
N GLY A 92 -23.63 -24.89 -4.65
CA GLY A 92 -24.00 -23.59 -4.10
C GLY A 92 -23.10 -22.45 -4.61
N ILE A 93 -21.79 -22.68 -4.76
CA ILE A 93 -20.87 -21.71 -5.39
C ILE A 93 -21.29 -21.48 -6.85
N ARG A 94 -21.66 -22.55 -7.55
CA ARG A 94 -22.13 -22.49 -8.94
C ARG A 94 -23.46 -21.73 -9.08
N ALA A 95 -24.30 -21.74 -8.04
CA ALA A 95 -25.51 -20.91 -7.99
C ALA A 95 -25.15 -19.42 -7.80
N MET A 96 -24.27 -19.09 -6.85
CA MET A 96 -23.83 -17.70 -6.59
C MET A 96 -23.20 -17.03 -7.82
N ILE A 97 -22.32 -17.74 -8.54
CA ILE A 97 -21.65 -17.20 -9.75
C ILE A 97 -22.65 -16.92 -10.89
N ARG A 98 -23.77 -17.67 -10.97
CA ARG A 98 -24.80 -17.46 -11.99
C ARG A 98 -25.75 -16.31 -11.64
N ASP A 99 -25.85 -15.95 -10.36
CA ASP A 99 -26.81 -14.94 -9.86
C ASP A 99 -26.17 -13.56 -9.59
N GLU A 100 -24.85 -13.45 -9.38
CA GLU A 100 -24.27 -12.18 -8.93
C GLU A 100 -23.91 -11.18 -10.03
N GLY A 101 -24.91 -10.34 -10.32
CA GLY A 101 -24.77 -8.93 -10.68
C GLY A 101 -25.02 -7.96 -9.52
N ASP A 102 -25.05 -8.37 -8.24
CA ASP A 102 -25.44 -7.47 -7.13
C ASP A 102 -24.43 -7.34 -5.97
N LYS A 103 -23.60 -6.29 -6.08
CA LYS A 103 -23.18 -5.34 -5.03
C LYS A 103 -22.90 -5.86 -3.61
N GLN A 104 -21.77 -6.53 -3.39
CA GLN A 104 -21.09 -6.43 -2.09
C GLN A 104 -20.23 -5.15 -2.05
N LYS A 105 -20.80 -4.02 -1.63
CA LYS A 105 -20.02 -2.85 -1.17
C LYS A 105 -20.20 -2.69 0.33
N PRO A 106 -19.23 -3.07 1.18
CA PRO A 106 -19.37 -2.86 2.59
C PRO A 106 -19.22 -1.38 2.97
N ALA A 107 -19.87 -1.06 4.08
CA ALA A 107 -20.23 0.26 4.58
C ALA A 107 -19.04 1.17 4.84
N ARG A 108 -19.02 2.34 4.18
CA ARG A 108 -18.26 3.50 4.70
C ARG A 108 -18.97 4.00 5.95
N LYS A 109 -18.49 3.65 7.14
CA LYS A 109 -18.89 4.33 8.38
C LYS A 109 -18.45 5.79 8.27
N ALA A 110 -19.38 6.67 7.93
CA ALA A 110 -19.20 8.10 8.05
C ALA A 110 -19.08 8.43 9.53
N THR A 111 -17.85 8.69 10.00
CA THR A 111 -17.65 9.37 11.28
C THR A 111 -18.19 10.79 11.14
N ARG A 112 -19.37 11.02 11.72
CA ARG A 112 -19.94 12.35 11.96
C ARG A 112 -19.15 13.08 13.06
N LYS A 113 -19.00 14.39 12.85
CA LYS A 113 -18.72 15.50 13.78
C LYS A 113 -17.29 15.65 14.34
N HIS A 114 -16.64 16.78 14.01
CA HIS A 114 -16.42 17.92 14.93
C HIS A 114 -15.90 19.15 14.14
N ALA A 115 -16.75 20.17 14.01
CA ALA A 115 -16.47 21.61 14.00
C ALA A 115 -17.81 22.35 13.91
#